data_AF-Q7X8S1-F1
#
_entry.id   AF-Q7X8S1-F1
#
_cell.length_a   1.000
_cell.length_b   1.000
_cell.length_c   1.000
_cell.angle_alpha   90.00
_cell.angle_beta   90.00
_cell.angle_gamma   90.00
#
_symmetry.space_group_name_H-M   'P 1'
#
loop_
_entity.id
_entity.type
_entity.pdbx_description
1 polymer ?
#
loop_
_entity_poly.entity_id
_entity_poly.type
_entity_poly.pdbx_seq_one_letter_code
_entity_poly.pdbx_strand_id
1 'polypeptide(L)'
;MAPPPTPRKPLPLLLLSLSLPFLLLLLSLVFLLSHTTFSLLLCPLLPRPTSRPNATTMATTTVAAAPPTLDVSMDKSLRAFHASSPPPPTPTTTTTPTPTPPLPPPAPPASPAKSNKKASAKRNKSLLKLLLRETPRTRRFAARAGELFASPRPCTRRFFMTWLSPLARFGRRELLVVESLFRSHRDACLLIASDTMDSDGGGDRLGPFLDRGLRVAAASPDMAYLLNGTPAEAWLGAVQRGDVSPGSIPLGQNLSNLLRLALLYKYGGVYLDADVVVLRPFSDLRNAIGAQAVDASTGDWMRLNNAVMVFDRGHPLLREFIAEFAAKFDGSKWGHNGPYLVSRVAARWRRRRRPEAEADLTVLPPAAFYPVDWNKIGGLFVAPKDRKGERWVKAKVESIKGESFGIHLWNRESRSLEMEEGSVIGRLLSDSCLFCNSSMFAKYE
;
A
#
# COMPACT_ATOMS: atom_id res chain seq x y z
N MET A 1 52.70 -50.40 50.24
CA MET A 1 52.28 -50.91 48.92
C MET A 1 50.90 -51.51 49.07
N ALA A 2 49.88 -50.78 48.63
CA ALA A 2 48.49 -51.22 48.55
C ALA A 2 48.06 -51.01 47.08
N PRO A 3 47.28 -51.93 46.50
CA PRO A 3 47.04 -51.96 45.06
C PRO A 3 46.14 -50.80 44.60
N PRO A 4 46.28 -50.34 43.33
CA PRO A 4 45.47 -49.25 42.81
C PRO A 4 44.01 -49.71 42.58
N PRO A 5 43.02 -48.80 42.75
CA PRO A 5 41.62 -49.14 42.59
C PRO A 5 41.23 -49.28 41.11
N THR A 6 40.38 -50.26 40.84
CA THR A 6 39.79 -50.57 39.53
C THR A 6 38.71 -49.56 39.13
N PRO A 7 38.53 -49.25 37.83
CA PRO A 7 37.55 -48.28 37.36
C PRO A 7 36.13 -48.83 37.43
N ARG A 8 35.23 -48.08 38.09
CA ARG A 8 33.78 -48.35 38.12
C ARG A 8 33.16 -48.00 36.75
N LYS A 9 32.44 -48.94 36.16
CA LYS A 9 31.62 -48.72 34.95
C LYS A 9 30.45 -47.79 35.27
N PRO A 10 30.07 -46.84 34.38
CA PRO A 10 28.90 -46.02 34.60
C PRO A 10 27.60 -46.83 34.41
N LEU A 11 26.64 -46.60 35.32
CA LEU A 11 25.24 -47.01 35.16
C LEU A 11 24.67 -46.42 33.86
N PRO A 12 23.82 -47.14 33.10
CA PRO A 12 23.08 -46.53 32.01
C PRO A 12 22.01 -45.61 32.61
N LEU A 13 22.18 -44.30 32.47
CA LEU A 13 21.12 -43.31 32.64
C LEU A 13 20.08 -43.51 31.53
N LEU A 14 19.19 -44.46 31.75
CA LEU A 14 18.05 -44.74 30.90
C LEU A 14 16.86 -43.89 31.36
N LEU A 15 16.95 -42.57 31.24
CA LEU A 15 15.84 -41.66 31.53
C LEU A 15 15.78 -40.48 30.54
N LEU A 16 14.79 -40.58 29.66
CA LEU A 16 14.11 -39.52 28.88
C LEU A 16 14.89 -38.79 27.78
N SER A 17 15.13 -39.48 26.66
CA SER A 17 15.05 -38.86 25.33
C SER A 17 13.66 -39.10 24.74
N LEU A 18 12.65 -38.37 25.23
CA LEU A 18 11.36 -38.33 24.54
C LEU A 18 11.59 -37.65 23.19
N SER A 19 11.27 -38.33 22.10
CA SER A 19 11.40 -37.78 20.76
C SER A 19 10.56 -36.50 20.68
N LEU A 20 11.08 -35.49 19.97
CA LEU A 20 10.40 -34.21 19.72
C LEU A 20 8.89 -34.34 19.39
N PRO A 21 8.41 -35.33 18.59
CA PRO A 21 6.98 -35.50 18.36
C PRO A 21 6.17 -35.84 19.62
N PHE A 22 6.74 -36.58 20.59
CA PHE A 22 6.04 -36.91 21.83
C PHE A 22 5.90 -35.70 22.76
N LEU A 23 6.93 -34.84 22.79
CA LEU A 23 6.90 -33.58 23.54
C LEU A 23 5.84 -32.62 22.95
N LEU A 24 5.75 -32.54 21.62
CA LEU A 24 4.73 -31.74 20.93
C LEU A 24 3.31 -32.26 21.18
N LEU A 25 3.13 -33.59 21.27
CA LEU A 25 1.84 -34.19 21.61
C LEU A 25 1.43 -33.87 23.06
N LEU A 26 2.38 -33.89 24.00
CA LEU A 26 2.11 -33.54 25.40
C LEU A 26 1.74 -32.04 25.53
N LEU A 27 2.44 -31.16 24.81
CA LEU A 27 2.15 -29.73 24.76
C LEU A 27 0.79 -29.43 24.11
N SER A 28 0.40 -30.15 23.06
CA SER A 28 -0.92 -29.95 22.44
C SER A 28 -2.04 -30.41 23.35
N LEU A 29 -1.85 -31.51 24.10
CA LEU A 29 -2.83 -32.00 25.06
C LEU A 29 -3.05 -31.00 26.22
N VAL A 30 -1.96 -30.42 26.75
CA VAL A 30 -2.03 -29.37 27.79
C VAL A 30 -2.74 -28.11 27.26
N PHE A 31 -2.50 -27.72 26.00
CA PHE A 31 -3.17 -26.58 25.37
C PHE A 31 -4.67 -26.82 25.12
N LEU A 32 -5.06 -28.05 24.79
CA LEU A 32 -6.46 -28.45 24.65
C LEU A 32 -7.19 -28.46 26.00
N LEU A 33 -6.53 -28.95 27.05
CA LEU A 33 -7.08 -28.96 28.42
C LEU A 33 -7.21 -27.55 29.03
N SER A 34 -6.36 -26.60 28.65
CA SER A 34 -6.48 -25.20 29.11
C SER A 34 -7.58 -24.41 28.39
N HIS A 35 -7.89 -24.74 27.13
CA HIS A 35 -8.97 -24.10 26.38
C HIS A 35 -10.37 -24.60 26.75
N THR A 36 -10.50 -25.88 27.10
CA THR A 36 -11.77 -26.45 27.56
C THR A 36 -12.14 -25.94 28.96
N THR A 37 -11.15 -25.76 29.84
CA THR A 37 -11.36 -25.14 31.17
C THR A 37 -11.70 -23.64 31.07
N PHE A 38 -11.09 -22.90 30.14
CA PHE A 38 -11.43 -21.48 29.89
C PHE A 38 -12.86 -21.28 29.36
N SER A 39 -13.34 -22.18 28.49
CA SER A 39 -14.67 -22.08 27.87
C SER A 39 -15.82 -22.46 28.82
N LEU A 40 -15.56 -23.33 29.81
CA LEU A 40 -16.58 -23.81 30.75
C LEU A 40 -16.71 -22.97 32.02
N LEU A 41 -15.68 -22.19 32.41
CA LEU A 41 -15.68 -21.42 33.66
C LEU A 41 -16.02 -19.92 33.53
N LEU A 42 -15.90 -19.32 32.34
CA LEU A 42 -16.07 -17.86 32.15
C LEU A 42 -17.29 -17.45 31.31
N CYS A 43 -17.97 -18.39 30.65
CA CYS A 43 -19.13 -18.10 29.80
C CYS A 43 -20.49 -17.82 30.52
N PRO A 44 -20.77 -18.22 31.78
CA PRO A 44 -22.07 -17.93 32.40
C PRO A 44 -22.15 -16.57 33.11
N LEU A 45 -21.09 -15.73 33.10
CA LEU A 45 -21.04 -14.48 33.87
C LEU A 45 -21.25 -13.19 33.05
N LEU A 46 -21.61 -13.28 31.76
CA LEU A 46 -21.89 -12.11 30.94
C LEU A 46 -23.41 -11.86 30.81
N PRO A 47 -23.92 -10.69 31.25
CA PRO A 47 -25.34 -10.38 31.17
C PRO A 47 -25.78 -10.15 29.71
N ARG A 48 -26.90 -10.79 29.32
CA ARG A 48 -27.56 -10.62 28.02
C ARG A 48 -28.18 -9.21 27.91
N PRO A 49 -28.08 -8.52 26.75
CA PRO A 49 -28.83 -7.30 26.53
C PRO A 49 -30.31 -7.60 26.26
N THR A 50 -31.17 -6.86 26.95
CA THR A 50 -32.63 -6.85 26.79
C THR A 50 -33.04 -6.20 25.47
N SER A 51 -33.85 -6.89 24.67
CA SER A 51 -34.60 -6.33 23.54
C SER A 51 -35.86 -5.60 24.04
N ARG A 52 -36.22 -4.47 23.42
CA ARG A 52 -37.58 -3.89 23.38
C ARG A 52 -37.65 -2.65 22.45
N PRO A 53 -38.85 -2.19 22.02
CA PRO A 53 -39.34 -2.41 20.66
C PRO A 53 -39.68 -1.12 19.88
N ASN A 54 -40.08 -1.30 18.61
CA ASN A 54 -40.62 -0.31 17.69
C ASN A 54 -41.76 0.54 18.29
N ALA A 55 -41.72 1.85 18.03
CA ALA A 55 -42.88 2.72 18.14
C ALA A 55 -42.97 3.67 16.93
N THR A 56 -44.07 3.53 16.21
CA THR A 56 -44.55 4.38 15.12
C THR A 56 -45.22 5.62 15.73
N THR A 57 -44.91 6.84 15.29
CA THR A 57 -45.88 7.96 15.35
C THR A 57 -45.57 9.03 14.31
N MET A 58 -46.59 9.40 13.53
CA MET A 58 -46.63 10.59 12.69
C MET A 58 -46.80 11.86 13.54
N ALA A 59 -46.24 12.98 13.10
CA ALA A 59 -46.82 14.32 13.26
C ALA A 59 -46.22 15.32 12.25
N THR A 60 -47.08 16.22 11.78
CA THR A 60 -46.93 17.13 10.65
C THR A 60 -46.61 18.58 11.09
N THR A 61 -45.96 19.34 10.19
CA THR A 61 -45.90 20.85 10.10
C THR A 61 -45.15 21.60 11.21
N THR A 62 -44.31 22.63 10.98
CA THR A 62 -44.39 23.82 10.09
C THR A 62 -43.01 24.43 9.76
N VAL A 63 -43.01 25.27 8.72
CA VAL A 63 -41.91 25.96 8.02
C VAL A 63 -41.27 27.13 8.79
N ALA A 64 -39.94 27.29 8.68
CA ALA A 64 -39.24 28.59 8.59
C ALA A 64 -37.84 28.42 7.96
N ALA A 65 -37.50 29.29 7.01
CA ALA A 65 -36.38 29.17 6.08
C ALA A 65 -35.07 29.85 6.55
N ALA A 66 -33.92 29.24 6.25
CA ALA A 66 -32.56 29.83 6.21
C ALA A 66 -31.64 28.96 5.28
N PRO A 67 -30.51 29.47 4.75
CA PRO A 67 -29.98 29.15 3.42
C PRO A 67 -29.19 27.83 3.32
N PRO A 68 -28.96 27.28 2.10
CA PRO A 68 -28.47 25.90 1.96
C PRO A 68 -26.95 25.79 2.17
N THR A 69 -26.58 24.99 3.17
CA THR A 69 -25.24 24.43 3.33
C THR A 69 -25.03 23.28 2.34
N LEU A 70 -23.95 23.38 1.56
CA LEU A 70 -23.43 22.33 0.66
C LEU A 70 -22.91 21.14 1.48
N ASP A 71 -23.79 20.21 1.88
CA ASP A 71 -23.31 18.99 2.58
C ASP A 71 -24.12 17.70 2.26
N VAL A 72 -24.93 17.71 1.20
CA VAL A 72 -25.80 16.55 0.87
C VAL A 72 -25.29 15.74 -0.33
N SER A 73 -24.17 16.13 -0.95
CA SER A 73 -23.69 15.49 -2.19
C SER A 73 -22.76 14.27 -1.96
N MET A 74 -22.05 14.17 -0.84
CA MET A 74 -21.11 13.06 -0.59
C MET A 74 -21.83 11.74 -0.25
N ASP A 75 -22.98 11.83 0.42
CA ASP A 75 -23.70 10.65 0.92
C ASP A 75 -24.37 9.86 -0.23
N LYS A 76 -24.75 10.52 -1.33
CA LYS A 76 -25.36 9.85 -2.49
C LYS A 76 -24.37 9.02 -3.31
N SER A 77 -23.14 9.51 -3.49
CA SER A 77 -22.11 8.79 -4.26
C SER A 77 -21.53 7.60 -3.48
N LEU A 78 -21.36 7.74 -2.16
CA LEU A 78 -20.96 6.64 -1.27
C LEU A 78 -22.06 5.58 -1.13
N ARG A 79 -23.34 5.97 -1.03
CA ARG A 79 -24.46 5.02 -1.04
C ARG A 79 -24.65 4.33 -2.38
N ALA A 80 -24.44 5.01 -3.50
CA ALA A 80 -24.45 4.39 -4.83
C ALA A 80 -23.34 3.34 -5.02
N PHE A 81 -22.20 3.55 -4.36
CA PHE A 81 -21.10 2.59 -4.30
C PHE A 81 -21.44 1.34 -3.43
N HIS A 82 -22.24 1.50 -2.37
CA HIS A 82 -22.72 0.37 -1.54
C HIS A 82 -23.97 -0.34 -2.10
N ALA A 83 -24.81 0.34 -2.88
CA ALA A 83 -26.10 -0.18 -3.35
C ALA A 83 -26.03 -1.05 -4.61
N SER A 84 -24.86 -1.20 -5.24
CA SER A 84 -24.69 -1.91 -6.52
C SER A 84 -24.20 -3.37 -6.38
N SER A 85 -24.24 -3.94 -5.17
CA SER A 85 -23.98 -5.38 -4.96
C SER A 85 -25.26 -6.20 -5.24
N PRO A 86 -25.26 -7.17 -6.17
CA PRO A 86 -26.41 -8.06 -6.36
C PRO A 86 -26.58 -9.01 -5.16
N PRO A 87 -27.81 -9.46 -4.86
CA PRO A 87 -28.07 -10.36 -3.73
C PRO A 87 -27.42 -11.74 -3.96
N PRO A 88 -27.06 -12.46 -2.89
CA PRO A 88 -26.48 -13.79 -3.00
C PRO A 88 -27.50 -14.78 -3.59
N PRO A 89 -27.07 -15.76 -4.40
CA PRO A 89 -27.97 -16.77 -4.94
C PRO A 89 -28.46 -17.72 -3.84
N THR A 90 -29.77 -18.00 -3.86
CA THR A 90 -30.46 -19.00 -3.04
C THR A 90 -29.96 -20.42 -3.36
N PRO A 91 -29.81 -21.33 -2.38
CA PRO A 91 -29.15 -22.62 -2.60
C PRO A 91 -30.08 -23.62 -3.29
N THR A 92 -29.68 -24.09 -4.47
CA THR A 92 -30.23 -25.31 -5.07
C THR A 92 -29.31 -26.48 -4.76
N THR A 93 -29.95 -27.55 -4.31
CA THR A 93 -29.43 -28.80 -3.77
C THR A 93 -28.62 -29.64 -4.75
N THR A 94 -27.66 -30.37 -4.16
CA THR A 94 -27.08 -31.65 -4.61
C THR A 94 -25.94 -31.60 -5.64
N THR A 95 -24.70 -31.58 -5.15
CA THR A 95 -23.65 -32.49 -5.63
C THR A 95 -22.55 -32.63 -4.57
N THR A 96 -22.15 -33.87 -4.32
CA THR A 96 -21.20 -34.37 -3.33
C THR A 96 -19.83 -33.67 -3.43
N PRO A 97 -19.16 -33.32 -2.31
CA PRO A 97 -17.85 -32.68 -2.36
C PRO A 97 -16.74 -33.71 -2.61
N THR A 98 -16.06 -33.58 -3.75
CA THR A 98 -14.77 -34.24 -4.01
C THR A 98 -13.69 -33.59 -3.13
N PRO A 99 -12.79 -34.35 -2.48
CA PRO A 99 -11.78 -33.76 -1.59
C PRO A 99 -10.80 -32.89 -2.37
N THR A 100 -10.67 -31.63 -1.97
CA THR A 100 -9.60 -30.73 -2.37
C THR A 100 -8.24 -31.35 -2.03
N PRO A 101 -7.28 -31.42 -2.98
CA PRO A 101 -5.93 -31.86 -2.66
C PRO A 101 -5.25 -30.85 -1.72
N PRO A 102 -4.39 -31.32 -0.80
CA PRO A 102 -3.71 -30.45 0.16
C PRO A 102 -2.81 -29.44 -0.56
N LEU A 103 -2.81 -28.21 -0.04
CA LEU A 103 -1.92 -27.14 -0.46
C LEU A 103 -0.45 -27.61 -0.47
N PRO A 104 0.31 -27.36 -1.55
CA PRO A 104 1.73 -27.67 -1.54
C PRO A 104 2.44 -26.81 -0.46
N PRO A 105 3.45 -27.36 0.23
CA PRO A 105 4.20 -26.61 1.22
C PRO A 105 4.85 -25.39 0.56
N PRO A 106 5.05 -24.30 1.32
CA PRO A 106 5.71 -23.12 0.80
C PRO A 106 7.09 -23.51 0.26
N ALA A 107 7.38 -23.08 -0.97
CA ALA A 107 8.70 -23.27 -1.56
C ALA A 107 9.77 -22.73 -0.60
N PRO A 108 10.86 -23.48 -0.36
CA PRO A 108 11.92 -23.02 0.52
C PRO A 108 12.48 -21.68 0.01
N PRO A 109 12.87 -20.77 0.90
CA PRO A 109 13.48 -19.52 0.49
C PRO A 109 14.70 -19.84 -0.36
N ALA A 110 14.72 -19.30 -1.59
CA ALA A 110 15.87 -19.41 -2.46
C ALA A 110 17.14 -19.01 -1.68
N SER A 111 18.07 -19.95 -1.57
CA SER A 111 19.35 -19.77 -0.89
C SER A 111 20.02 -18.49 -1.41
N PRO A 112 20.44 -17.54 -0.54
CA PRO A 112 21.12 -16.36 -1.02
C PRO A 112 22.50 -16.79 -1.53
N ALA A 113 22.70 -16.71 -2.86
CA ALA A 113 24.03 -16.76 -3.46
C ALA A 113 24.94 -15.78 -2.71
N LYS A 114 26.01 -16.30 -2.09
CA LYS A 114 26.90 -15.56 -1.19
C LYS A 114 27.55 -14.32 -1.86
N SER A 115 27.52 -14.22 -3.20
CA SER A 115 28.01 -13.07 -3.98
C SER A 115 27.10 -11.84 -3.96
N ASN A 116 25.79 -11.99 -3.73
CA ASN A 116 24.82 -10.88 -3.84
C ASN A 116 24.69 -10.00 -2.57
N LYS A 117 25.12 -10.50 -1.40
CA LYS A 117 25.02 -9.75 -0.14
C LYS A 117 25.93 -8.51 -0.11
N LYS A 118 27.17 -8.61 -0.63
CA LYS A 118 28.12 -7.49 -0.68
C LYS A 118 27.68 -6.37 -1.64
N ALA A 119 27.16 -6.72 -2.82
CA ALA A 119 26.64 -5.76 -3.79
C ALA A 119 25.38 -5.04 -3.27
N SER A 120 24.46 -5.78 -2.65
CA SER A 120 23.28 -5.21 -2.00
C SER A 120 23.64 -4.26 -0.84
N ALA A 121 24.60 -4.64 0.01
CA ALA A 121 25.09 -3.79 1.10
C ALA A 121 25.77 -2.51 0.59
N LYS A 122 26.59 -2.58 -0.47
CA LYS A 122 27.23 -1.42 -1.10
C LYS A 122 26.19 -0.47 -1.71
N ARG A 123 25.18 -1.00 -2.40
CA ARG A 123 24.06 -0.22 -2.95
C ARG A 123 23.24 0.47 -1.87
N ASN A 124 22.92 -0.23 -0.78
CA ASN A 124 22.18 0.35 0.35
C ASN A 124 22.97 1.46 1.03
N LYS A 125 24.29 1.32 1.20
CA LYS A 125 25.16 2.39 1.75
C LYS A 125 25.22 3.63 0.83
N SER A 126 25.27 3.43 -0.49
CA SER A 126 25.24 4.54 -1.46
C SER A 126 23.92 5.29 -1.44
N LEU A 127 22.80 4.58 -1.41
CA LEU A 127 21.47 5.17 -1.38
C LEU A 127 21.18 5.89 -0.04
N LEU A 128 21.65 5.30 1.07
CA LEU A 128 21.63 5.93 2.40
C LEU A 128 22.39 7.26 2.37
N LYS A 129 23.62 7.26 1.82
CA LYS A 129 24.43 8.48 1.71
C LYS A 129 23.80 9.52 0.79
N LEU A 130 23.02 9.11 -0.20
CA LEU A 130 22.39 10.02 -1.15
C LEU A 130 21.11 10.66 -0.61
N LEU A 131 20.23 9.86 0.00
CA LEU A 131 18.93 10.34 0.47
C LEU A 131 18.99 11.00 1.85
N LEU A 132 20.01 10.69 2.65
CA LEU A 132 20.14 11.25 4.00
C LEU A 132 21.16 12.38 4.09
N ARG A 133 21.88 12.69 3.01
CA ARG A 133 22.85 13.79 2.99
C ARG A 133 22.24 15.00 2.29
N GLU A 134 22.38 16.15 2.93
CA GLU A 134 22.13 17.41 2.24
C GLU A 134 23.17 17.64 1.14
N THR A 135 22.68 17.85 -0.07
CA THR A 135 23.47 18.24 -1.24
C THR A 135 22.92 19.56 -1.78
N PRO A 136 23.69 20.28 -2.64
CA PRO A 136 23.14 21.45 -3.32
C PRO A 136 21.83 21.17 -4.07
N ARG A 137 21.67 19.95 -4.59
CA ARG A 137 20.46 19.52 -5.29
C ARG A 137 19.27 19.31 -4.34
N THR A 138 19.46 18.58 -3.23
CA THR A 138 18.37 18.35 -2.26
C THR A 138 17.90 19.66 -1.63
N ARG A 139 18.81 20.62 -1.35
CA ARG A 139 18.43 21.94 -0.82
C ARG A 139 17.48 22.72 -1.74
N ARG A 140 17.45 22.41 -3.03
CA ARG A 140 16.50 23.01 -3.99
C ARG A 140 15.13 22.35 -3.98
N PHE A 141 14.93 21.25 -3.26
CA PHE A 141 13.66 20.51 -3.25
C PHE A 141 12.46 21.40 -2.90
N ALA A 142 12.57 22.18 -1.82
CA ALA A 142 11.50 23.09 -1.39
C ALA A 142 11.20 24.17 -2.44
N ALA A 143 12.24 24.75 -3.05
CA ALA A 143 12.09 25.74 -4.11
C ALA A 143 11.41 25.14 -5.35
N ARG A 144 11.85 23.96 -5.81
CA ARG A 144 11.25 23.28 -6.98
C ARG A 144 9.80 22.86 -6.74
N ALA A 145 9.48 22.37 -5.55
CA ALA A 145 8.10 22.10 -5.17
C ALA A 145 7.27 23.39 -5.15
N GLY A 146 7.85 24.48 -4.62
CA GLY A 146 7.28 25.81 -4.66
C GLY A 146 6.99 26.28 -6.09
N GLU A 147 7.97 26.23 -6.98
CA GLU A 147 7.85 26.61 -8.41
C GLU A 147 6.77 25.80 -9.13
N LEU A 148 6.74 24.47 -8.94
CA LEU A 148 5.73 23.61 -9.56
C LEU A 148 4.30 23.94 -9.08
N PHE A 149 4.14 24.27 -7.80
CA PHE A 149 2.84 24.51 -7.18
C PHE A 149 2.43 25.98 -7.14
N ALA A 150 3.34 26.90 -7.45
CA ALA A 150 3.11 28.34 -7.50
C ALA A 150 2.36 28.73 -8.79
N SER A 151 1.55 29.78 -8.66
CA SER A 151 0.59 30.24 -9.67
C SER A 151 1.21 31.33 -10.57
N PRO A 152 0.80 31.39 -11.85
CA PRO A 152 -0.47 32.07 -12.17
C PRO A 152 -1.68 31.17 -12.46
N ARG A 153 -1.51 29.84 -12.60
CA ARG A 153 -2.62 28.86 -12.60
C ARG A 153 -2.43 27.85 -11.45
N PRO A 154 -3.29 27.79 -10.42
CA PRO A 154 -3.11 26.86 -9.31
C PRO A 154 -3.32 25.39 -9.76
N CYS A 155 -2.66 24.44 -9.08
CA CYS A 155 -2.91 23.01 -9.28
C CYS A 155 -4.31 22.64 -8.80
N THR A 156 -5.14 22.03 -9.63
CA THR A 156 -6.44 21.48 -9.17
C THR A 156 -6.22 20.41 -8.10
N ARG A 157 -5.12 19.67 -8.21
CA ARG A 157 -4.64 18.73 -7.21
C ARG A 157 -3.13 18.55 -7.32
N ARG A 158 -2.48 18.31 -6.18
CA ARG A 158 -1.06 17.97 -6.09
C ARG A 158 -0.91 16.46 -5.99
N PHE A 159 -0.12 15.88 -6.88
CA PHE A 159 0.24 14.46 -6.89
C PHE A 159 1.72 14.31 -6.59
N PHE A 160 2.05 13.22 -5.91
CA PHE A 160 3.39 12.85 -5.51
C PHE A 160 3.65 11.39 -5.88
N MET A 161 4.82 11.13 -6.47
CA MET A 161 5.36 9.79 -6.67
C MET A 161 6.76 9.71 -6.07
N THR A 162 7.20 8.50 -5.69
CA THR A 162 8.61 8.28 -5.34
C THR A 162 9.29 7.41 -6.39
N TRP A 163 10.50 7.80 -6.80
CA TRP A 163 11.35 6.98 -7.67
C TRP A 163 12.78 6.94 -7.15
N LEU A 164 13.12 5.87 -6.43
CA LEU A 164 14.45 5.69 -5.81
C LEU A 164 15.33 4.67 -6.56
N SER A 165 14.92 4.30 -7.78
CA SER A 165 15.64 3.40 -8.68
C SER A 165 16.52 4.18 -9.66
N PRO A 166 17.49 3.53 -10.32
CA PRO A 166 18.25 4.15 -11.41
C PRO A 166 17.34 4.73 -12.50
N LEU A 167 17.75 5.86 -13.09
CA LEU A 167 17.02 6.53 -14.18
C LEU A 167 16.71 5.59 -15.34
N ALA A 168 17.66 4.72 -15.71
CA ALA A 168 17.51 3.74 -16.79
C ALA A 168 16.27 2.84 -16.65
N ARG A 169 15.76 2.65 -15.43
CA ARG A 169 14.57 1.82 -15.17
C ARG A 169 13.24 2.57 -15.24
N PHE A 170 13.24 3.89 -15.38
CA PHE A 170 12.02 4.69 -15.46
C PHE A 170 11.48 4.66 -16.90
N GLY A 171 11.08 3.48 -17.37
CA GLY A 171 10.89 3.19 -18.79
C GLY A 171 9.49 3.54 -19.31
N ARG A 172 9.14 2.94 -20.45
CA ARG A 172 7.83 3.12 -21.08
C ARG A 172 6.65 2.85 -20.13
N ARG A 173 6.76 1.82 -19.29
CA ARG A 173 5.72 1.44 -18.33
C ARG A 173 5.43 2.56 -17.31
N GLU A 174 6.46 3.14 -16.71
CA GLU A 174 6.31 4.26 -15.78
C GLU A 174 5.78 5.52 -16.49
N LEU A 175 6.22 5.79 -17.73
CA LEU A 175 5.70 6.90 -18.52
C LEU A 175 4.20 6.74 -18.81
N LEU A 176 3.75 5.54 -19.17
CA LEU A 176 2.33 5.22 -19.36
C LEU A 176 1.51 5.42 -18.07
N VAL A 177 2.09 5.14 -16.90
CA VAL A 177 1.47 5.46 -15.61
C VAL A 177 1.30 6.97 -15.44
N VAL A 178 2.32 7.78 -15.77
CA VAL A 178 2.22 9.25 -15.75
C VAL A 178 1.19 9.76 -16.77
N GLU A 179 1.11 9.16 -17.96
CA GLU A 179 0.07 9.47 -18.95
C GLU A 179 -1.32 9.23 -18.38
N SER A 180 -1.55 8.09 -17.72
CA SER A 180 -2.84 7.76 -17.12
C SER A 180 -3.29 8.77 -16.06
N LEU A 181 -2.36 9.29 -15.27
CA LEU A 181 -2.61 10.36 -14.32
C LEU A 181 -3.10 11.61 -15.04
N PHE A 182 -2.33 12.11 -16.02
CA PHE A 182 -2.68 13.35 -16.72
C PHE A 182 -3.90 13.20 -17.64
N ARG A 183 -4.23 11.99 -18.08
CA ARG A 183 -5.48 11.70 -18.79
C ARG A 183 -6.70 12.02 -17.93
N SER A 184 -6.65 11.65 -16.65
CA SER A 184 -7.73 11.88 -15.67
C SER A 184 -7.64 13.23 -14.97
N HIS A 185 -6.44 13.83 -14.94
CA HIS A 185 -6.13 15.05 -14.19
C HIS A 185 -5.24 16.01 -14.99
N ARG A 186 -5.81 16.62 -16.05
CA ARG A 186 -5.09 17.53 -16.96
C ARG A 186 -4.43 18.71 -16.25
N ASP A 187 -5.13 19.34 -15.30
CA ASP A 187 -4.67 20.56 -14.61
C ASP A 187 -3.98 20.27 -13.26
N ALA A 188 -3.67 19.01 -12.97
CA ALA A 188 -2.93 18.65 -11.77
C ALA A 188 -1.43 18.95 -11.90
N CYS A 189 -0.73 18.86 -10.77
CA CYS A 189 0.72 18.96 -10.71
C CYS A 189 1.29 17.67 -10.14
N LEU A 190 2.27 17.07 -10.82
CA LEU A 190 2.97 15.87 -10.36
C LEU A 190 4.40 16.20 -9.94
N LEU A 191 4.74 15.96 -8.68
CA LEU A 191 6.12 15.97 -8.20
C LEU A 191 6.63 14.54 -8.00
N ILE A 192 7.64 14.15 -8.77
CA ILE A 192 8.34 12.88 -8.62
C ILE A 192 9.55 13.10 -7.70
N ALA A 193 9.45 12.63 -6.46
CA ALA A 193 10.55 12.69 -5.51
C ALA A 193 11.61 11.63 -5.88
N SER A 194 12.70 12.09 -6.50
CA SER A 194 13.70 11.22 -7.10
C SER A 194 15.00 11.96 -7.36
N ASP A 195 16.12 11.43 -6.85
CA ASP A 195 17.44 11.98 -7.15
C ASP A 195 17.93 11.63 -8.55
N THR A 196 17.59 10.45 -9.05
CA THR A 196 18.04 9.98 -10.36
C THR A 196 17.30 10.66 -11.51
N MET A 197 16.04 11.02 -11.31
CA MET A 197 15.25 11.82 -12.25
C MET A 197 15.52 13.33 -12.12
N ASP A 198 16.10 13.80 -11.02
CA ASP A 198 16.58 15.18 -10.89
C ASP A 198 17.92 15.36 -11.61
N SER A 199 17.87 15.21 -12.94
CA SER A 199 18.99 15.25 -13.87
C SER A 199 18.51 15.62 -15.27
N ASP A 200 19.43 15.98 -16.17
CA ASP A 200 19.10 16.30 -17.57
C ASP A 200 18.36 15.15 -18.26
N GLY A 201 18.83 13.90 -18.07
CA GLY A 201 18.16 12.72 -18.63
C GLY A 201 16.79 12.44 -18.02
N GLY A 202 16.51 12.90 -16.80
CA GLY A 202 15.16 12.90 -16.25
C GLY A 202 14.29 13.99 -16.85
N GLY A 203 14.88 15.18 -17.10
CA GLY A 203 14.28 16.26 -17.88
C GLY A 203 13.86 15.79 -19.27
N ASP A 204 14.73 15.09 -20.00
CA ASP A 204 14.44 14.54 -21.33
C ASP A 204 13.26 13.57 -21.33
N ARG A 205 13.12 12.74 -20.27
CA ARG A 205 11.99 11.80 -20.13
C ARG A 205 10.67 12.51 -19.85
N LEU A 206 10.72 13.65 -19.15
CA LEU A 206 9.54 14.42 -18.78
C LEU A 206 9.19 15.52 -19.79
N GLY A 207 10.13 15.91 -20.66
CA GLY A 207 9.99 16.93 -21.71
C GLY A 207 8.69 16.82 -22.50
N PRO A 208 8.33 15.64 -23.05
CA PRO A 208 7.10 15.47 -23.80
C PRO A 208 5.82 15.86 -23.05
N PHE A 209 5.79 15.73 -21.72
CA PHE A 209 4.67 16.19 -20.89
C PHE A 209 4.65 17.71 -20.76
N LEU A 210 5.82 18.32 -20.54
CA LEU A 210 5.99 19.77 -20.44
C LEU A 210 5.64 20.47 -21.75
N ASP A 211 6.03 19.90 -22.89
CA ASP A 211 5.73 20.41 -24.24
C ASP A 211 4.21 20.46 -24.52
N ARG A 212 3.44 19.65 -23.78
CA ARG A 212 1.96 19.64 -23.83
C ARG A 212 1.31 20.48 -22.74
N GLY A 213 2.08 21.29 -22.02
CA GLY A 213 1.61 22.12 -20.93
C GLY A 213 1.19 21.33 -19.68
N LEU A 214 1.53 20.04 -19.59
CA LEU A 214 1.29 19.25 -18.38
C LEU A 214 2.35 19.58 -17.34
N ARG A 215 1.96 19.63 -16.07
CA ARG A 215 2.83 20.09 -14.99
C ARG A 215 3.42 18.93 -14.22
N VAL A 216 4.65 18.57 -14.57
CA VAL A 216 5.42 17.52 -13.91
C VAL A 216 6.83 18.02 -13.61
N ALA A 217 7.36 17.67 -12.44
CA ALA A 217 8.76 17.89 -12.12
C ALA A 217 9.31 16.69 -11.34
N ALA A 218 10.60 16.42 -11.50
CA ALA A 218 11.35 15.56 -10.61
C ALA A 218 12.25 16.41 -9.71
N ALA A 219 12.39 16.04 -8.43
CA ALA A 219 13.28 16.74 -7.51
C ALA A 219 13.90 15.77 -6.49
N SER A 220 15.19 15.95 -6.18
CA SER A 220 15.89 15.16 -5.16
C SER A 220 15.28 15.44 -3.78
N PRO A 221 14.69 14.44 -3.09
CA PRO A 221 14.01 14.67 -1.83
C PRO A 221 14.98 15.14 -0.74
N ASP A 222 14.61 16.21 -0.05
CA ASP A 222 15.30 16.68 1.14
C ASP A 222 14.61 16.12 2.39
N MET A 223 15.18 15.04 2.95
CA MET A 223 14.61 14.37 4.12
C MET A 223 14.63 15.24 5.37
N ALA A 224 15.63 16.10 5.55
CA ALA A 224 15.70 16.99 6.70
C ALA A 224 14.57 18.02 6.64
N TYR A 225 14.41 18.69 5.50
CA TYR A 225 13.31 19.65 5.28
C TYR A 225 11.91 19.01 5.37
N LEU A 226 11.75 17.80 4.82
CA LEU A 226 10.47 17.09 4.80
C LEU A 226 10.06 16.58 6.18
N LEU A 227 11.03 16.18 7.02
CA LEU A 227 10.78 15.63 8.36
C LEU A 227 10.89 16.67 9.47
N ASN A 228 11.36 17.88 9.20
CA ASN A 228 11.44 18.97 10.17
C ASN A 228 10.08 19.19 10.88
N GLY A 229 10.11 19.15 12.21
CA GLY A 229 8.93 19.31 13.07
C GLY A 229 8.05 18.06 13.17
N THR A 230 8.50 16.94 12.60
CA THR A 230 7.82 15.64 12.71
C THR A 230 8.52 14.72 13.71
N PRO A 231 7.81 13.74 14.28
CA PRO A 231 8.43 12.74 15.15
C PRO A 231 9.57 11.92 14.51
N ALA A 232 9.68 11.90 13.18
CA ALA A 232 10.75 11.18 12.48
C ALA A 232 12.03 12.00 12.27
N GLU A 233 12.07 13.27 12.68
CA GLU A 233 13.30 14.08 12.65
C GLU A 233 14.41 13.47 13.52
N ALA A 234 14.09 13.08 14.76
CA ALA A 234 15.03 12.40 15.64
C ALA A 234 15.44 11.02 15.09
N TRP A 235 14.52 10.30 14.44
CA TRP A 235 14.81 9.03 13.78
C TRP A 235 15.80 9.21 12.63
N LEU A 236 15.66 10.26 11.81
CA LEU A 236 16.61 10.59 10.75
C LEU A 236 18.02 10.81 11.31
N GLY A 237 18.13 11.60 12.38
CA GLY A 237 19.42 11.82 13.07
C GLY A 237 20.04 10.52 13.60
N ALA A 238 19.23 9.64 14.17
CA ALA A 238 19.70 8.33 14.66
C ALA A 238 20.19 7.42 13.51
N VAL A 239 19.50 7.42 12.36
CA VAL A 239 19.97 6.69 11.17
C VAL A 239 21.29 7.28 10.64
N GLN A 240 21.44 8.61 10.60
CA GLN A 240 22.66 9.27 10.14
C GLN A 240 23.87 8.97 11.01
N ARG A 241 23.68 8.83 12.34
CA ARG A 241 24.73 8.39 13.28
C ARG A 241 25.02 6.88 13.22
N GLY A 242 24.15 6.11 12.59
CA GLY A 242 24.27 4.65 12.52
C GLY A 242 23.64 3.91 13.71
N ASP A 243 22.87 4.60 14.55
CA ASP A 243 22.19 4.04 15.73
C ASP A 243 21.00 3.14 15.34
N VAL A 244 20.45 3.34 14.12
CA VAL A 244 19.34 2.56 13.58
C VAL A 244 19.85 1.61 12.51
N SER A 245 19.69 0.31 12.74
CA SER A 245 20.02 -0.70 11.74
C SER A 245 19.05 -0.64 10.55
N PRO A 246 19.54 -0.53 9.30
CA PRO A 246 18.68 -0.51 8.11
C PRO A 246 17.97 -1.84 7.85
N GLY A 247 18.39 -2.92 8.52
CA GLY A 247 17.83 -4.27 8.39
C GLY A 247 18.14 -4.97 7.07
N SER A 248 17.42 -6.06 6.81
CA SER A 248 17.61 -6.93 5.62
C SER A 248 16.78 -6.51 4.40
N ILE A 249 15.68 -5.77 4.61
CA ILE A 249 14.84 -5.25 3.53
C ILE A 249 15.56 -4.07 2.86
N PRO A 250 15.53 -3.93 1.53
CA PRO A 250 16.18 -2.82 0.84
C PRO A 250 15.76 -1.48 1.42
N LEU A 251 16.75 -0.69 1.85
CA LEU A 251 16.50 0.57 2.56
C LEU A 251 15.64 1.54 1.72
N GLY A 252 15.84 1.59 0.40
CA GLY A 252 15.03 2.42 -0.49
C GLY A 252 13.53 2.10 -0.39
N GLN A 253 13.15 0.85 -0.16
CA GLN A 253 11.75 0.48 0.05
C GLN A 253 11.21 1.08 1.35
N ASN A 254 11.98 1.00 2.44
CA ASN A 254 11.59 1.58 3.72
C ASN A 254 11.56 3.12 3.67
N LEU A 255 12.54 3.75 3.02
CA LEU A 255 12.57 5.19 2.84
C LEU A 255 11.42 5.70 1.96
N SER A 256 11.03 4.97 0.91
CA SER A 256 9.83 5.30 0.13
C SER A 256 8.55 5.28 0.99
N ASN A 257 8.46 4.38 1.98
CA ASN A 257 7.33 4.36 2.92
C ASN A 257 7.29 5.58 3.85
N LEU A 258 8.44 6.11 4.27
CA LEU A 258 8.47 7.35 5.05
C LEU A 258 8.24 8.58 4.17
N LEU A 259 8.88 8.62 3.00
CA LEU A 259 8.84 9.75 2.08
C LEU A 259 7.40 10.05 1.62
N ARG A 260 6.60 9.02 1.30
CA ARG A 260 5.19 9.21 0.94
C ARG A 260 4.35 9.85 2.05
N LEU A 261 4.63 9.50 3.32
CA LEU A 261 3.95 10.09 4.47
C LEU A 261 4.40 11.54 4.68
N ALA A 262 5.70 11.80 4.57
CA ALA A 262 6.28 13.12 4.76
C ALA A 262 5.82 14.11 3.68
N LEU A 263 5.76 13.69 2.42
CA LEU A 263 5.26 14.51 1.31
C LEU A 263 3.80 14.92 1.53
N LEU A 264 2.93 13.97 1.88
CA LEU A 264 1.53 14.26 2.19
C LEU A 264 1.39 15.15 3.43
N TYR A 265 2.17 14.91 4.49
CA TYR A 265 2.09 15.73 5.69
C TYR A 265 2.50 17.17 5.39
N LYS A 266 3.57 17.37 4.63
CA LYS A 266 4.11 18.69 4.30
C LYS A 266 3.23 19.47 3.32
N TYR A 267 2.67 18.82 2.31
CA TYR A 267 2.02 19.49 1.18
C TYR A 267 0.53 19.20 1.00
N GLY A 268 0.00 18.15 1.65
CA GLY A 268 -1.31 17.57 1.33
C GLY A 268 -1.36 16.97 -0.07
N GLY A 269 -2.54 16.57 -0.53
CA GLY A 269 -2.77 16.08 -1.89
C GLY A 269 -2.80 14.56 -1.99
N VAL A 270 -2.21 14.01 -3.05
CA VAL A 270 -2.27 12.58 -3.37
C VAL A 270 -0.89 11.98 -3.50
N TYR A 271 -0.68 10.86 -2.84
CA TYR A 271 0.45 10.00 -3.11
C TYR A 271 0.01 8.81 -3.98
N LEU A 272 0.84 8.49 -4.98
CA LEU A 272 0.74 7.31 -5.82
C LEU A 272 2.10 6.62 -5.87
N ASP A 273 2.12 5.28 -5.74
CA ASP A 273 3.28 4.52 -6.20
C ASP A 273 3.39 4.64 -7.74
N ALA A 274 4.62 4.60 -8.27
CA ALA A 274 4.92 4.84 -9.69
C ALA A 274 4.44 3.71 -10.63
N ASP A 275 3.71 2.73 -10.08
CA ASP A 275 3.10 1.59 -10.74
C ASP A 275 1.58 1.53 -10.47
N VAL A 276 0.95 2.65 -10.14
CA VAL A 276 -0.51 2.79 -10.04
C VAL A 276 -1.06 3.47 -11.28
N VAL A 277 -1.79 2.73 -12.10
CA VAL A 277 -2.51 3.28 -13.27
C VAL A 277 -3.77 3.99 -12.79
N VAL A 278 -3.95 5.24 -13.18
CA VAL A 278 -5.12 6.07 -12.83
C VAL A 278 -6.19 5.92 -13.90
N LEU A 279 -7.41 5.56 -13.50
CA LEU A 279 -8.50 5.24 -14.42
C LEU A 279 -9.64 6.27 -14.40
N ARG A 280 -9.82 6.98 -13.28
CA ARG A 280 -10.82 8.05 -13.16
C ARG A 280 -10.37 9.15 -12.19
N PRO A 281 -11.00 10.34 -12.22
CA PRO A 281 -10.63 11.45 -11.35
C PRO A 281 -10.79 11.13 -9.86
N PHE A 282 -9.88 11.65 -9.04
CA PHE A 282 -9.89 11.55 -7.57
C PHE A 282 -10.57 12.76 -6.91
N SER A 283 -11.43 13.48 -7.63
CA SER A 283 -12.05 14.73 -7.16
C SER A 283 -12.87 14.53 -5.88
N ASP A 284 -13.50 13.35 -5.74
CA ASP A 284 -14.39 13.04 -4.61
C ASP A 284 -13.64 12.40 -3.41
N LEU A 285 -12.31 12.30 -3.49
CA LEU A 285 -11.51 11.66 -2.44
C LEU A 285 -10.89 12.71 -1.53
N ARG A 286 -11.08 12.55 -0.23
CA ARG A 286 -10.41 13.35 0.81
C ARG A 286 -10.15 12.46 2.02
N ASN A 287 -8.97 12.63 2.65
CA ASN A 287 -8.54 11.84 3.81
C ASN A 287 -8.82 10.34 3.65
N ALA A 288 -8.39 9.78 2.52
CA ALA A 288 -8.75 8.46 2.06
C ALA A 288 -7.54 7.55 1.86
N ILE A 289 -7.74 6.27 2.13
CA ILE A 289 -6.76 5.19 1.91
C ILE A 289 -7.48 3.91 1.48
N GLY A 290 -6.85 3.12 0.62
CA GLY A 290 -7.43 1.87 0.14
C GLY A 290 -7.14 0.66 1.04
N ALA A 291 -8.15 -0.17 1.25
CA ALA A 291 -8.00 -1.51 1.79
C ALA A 291 -7.48 -2.45 0.69
N GLN A 292 -6.34 -3.09 0.92
CA GLN A 292 -5.82 -4.16 0.08
C GLN A 292 -6.56 -5.48 0.31
N ALA A 293 -7.03 -5.75 1.53
CA ALA A 293 -7.72 -6.99 1.87
C ALA A 293 -8.82 -6.73 2.90
N VAL A 294 -9.90 -7.51 2.80
CA VAL A 294 -11.06 -7.50 3.69
C VAL A 294 -11.29 -8.89 4.27
N ASP A 295 -11.90 -8.94 5.44
CA ASP A 295 -12.38 -10.16 6.04
C ASP A 295 -13.68 -10.57 5.34
N ALA A 296 -13.71 -11.80 4.81
CA ALA A 296 -14.83 -12.26 3.99
C ALA A 296 -16.15 -12.42 4.77
N SER A 297 -16.09 -12.55 6.10
CA SER A 297 -17.28 -12.76 6.95
C SER A 297 -17.88 -11.44 7.43
N THR A 298 -17.04 -10.46 7.74
CA THR A 298 -17.46 -9.19 8.34
C THR A 298 -17.50 -8.04 7.33
N GLY A 299 -16.77 -8.16 6.21
CA GLY A 299 -16.56 -7.08 5.25
C GLY A 299 -15.61 -5.98 5.75
N ASP A 300 -15.13 -6.07 6.99
CA ASP A 300 -14.16 -5.11 7.54
C ASP A 300 -12.80 -5.28 6.85
N TRP A 301 -12.07 -4.18 6.70
CA TRP A 301 -10.72 -4.24 6.15
C TRP A 301 -9.75 -4.93 7.13
N MET A 302 -8.91 -5.82 6.61
CA MET A 302 -7.83 -6.48 7.35
C MET A 302 -6.48 -5.84 7.07
N ARG A 303 -6.32 -5.25 5.88
CA ARG A 303 -5.08 -4.64 5.44
C ARG A 303 -5.35 -3.38 4.65
N LEU A 304 -4.82 -2.27 5.12
CA LEU A 304 -4.65 -1.05 4.33
C LEU A 304 -3.32 -1.09 3.59
N ASN A 305 -3.24 -0.37 2.49
CA ASN A 305 -2.01 -0.22 1.72
C ASN A 305 -1.78 1.27 1.42
N ASN A 306 -0.51 1.67 1.50
CA ASN A 306 -0.07 3.06 1.36
C ASN A 306 0.46 3.37 -0.04
N ALA A 307 0.15 2.56 -1.05
CA ALA A 307 0.45 2.83 -2.46
C ALA A 307 -0.43 3.95 -3.04
N VAL A 308 -1.62 4.14 -2.48
CA VAL A 308 -2.51 5.28 -2.81
C VAL A 308 -3.02 5.88 -1.51
N MET A 309 -2.78 7.18 -1.31
CA MET A 309 -3.23 7.91 -0.13
C MET A 309 -3.60 9.33 -0.53
N VAL A 310 -4.73 9.82 -0.04
CA VAL A 310 -5.23 11.17 -0.27
C VAL A 310 -5.42 11.83 1.07
N PHE A 311 -4.73 12.93 1.35
CA PHE A 311 -4.84 13.58 2.67
C PHE A 311 -4.69 15.09 2.57
N ASP A 312 -5.37 15.78 3.48
CA ASP A 312 -5.11 17.18 3.71
C ASP A 312 -3.70 17.41 4.26
N ARG A 313 -3.18 18.60 4.00
CA ARG A 313 -1.89 19.03 4.54
C ARG A 313 -1.96 19.03 6.07
N GLY A 314 -0.94 18.47 6.71
CA GLY A 314 -0.84 18.48 8.18
C GLY A 314 -1.81 17.55 8.90
N HIS A 315 -2.55 16.68 8.20
CA HIS A 315 -3.55 15.81 8.82
C HIS A 315 -2.97 15.01 10.01
N PRO A 316 -3.59 14.98 11.21
CA PRO A 316 -2.95 14.40 12.38
C PRO A 316 -2.70 12.89 12.27
N LEU A 317 -3.53 12.16 11.50
CA LEU A 317 -3.28 10.75 11.20
C LEU A 317 -1.96 10.51 10.45
N LEU A 318 -1.56 11.42 9.55
CA LEU A 318 -0.25 11.32 8.88
C LEU A 318 0.88 11.48 9.90
N ARG A 319 0.73 12.39 10.87
CA ARG A 319 1.70 12.57 11.96
C ARG A 319 1.80 11.30 12.82
N GLU A 320 0.69 10.63 13.09
CA GLU A 320 0.65 9.33 13.79
C GLU A 320 1.32 8.21 12.98
N PHE A 321 1.14 8.18 11.65
CA PHE A 321 1.86 7.24 10.79
C PHE A 321 3.37 7.48 10.84
N ILE A 322 3.81 8.74 10.76
CA ILE A 322 5.23 9.12 10.84
C ILE A 322 5.80 8.77 12.22
N ALA A 323 5.04 9.00 13.30
CA ALA A 323 5.43 8.61 14.65
C ALA A 323 5.59 7.10 14.81
N GLU A 324 4.64 6.30 14.31
CA GLU A 324 4.74 4.84 14.36
C GLU A 324 5.93 4.35 13.53
N PHE A 325 6.23 4.98 12.38
CA PHE A 325 7.40 4.65 11.57
C PHE A 325 8.67 4.85 12.38
N ALA A 326 8.83 6.04 12.96
CA ALA A 326 10.01 6.40 13.75
C ALA A 326 10.20 5.50 14.98
N ALA A 327 9.12 5.25 15.72
CA ALA A 327 9.17 4.51 16.99
C ALA A 327 9.32 3.01 16.81
N LYS A 328 8.80 2.44 15.72
CA LYS A 328 8.74 0.99 15.51
C LYS A 328 9.41 0.53 14.22
N PHE A 329 10.32 1.35 13.69
CA PHE A 329 11.06 0.99 12.50
C PHE A 329 11.69 -0.41 12.65
N ASP A 330 11.35 -1.32 11.74
CA ASP A 330 12.00 -2.63 11.65
C ASP A 330 12.36 -2.88 10.20
N GLY A 331 13.61 -2.59 9.87
CA GLY A 331 14.15 -2.78 8.53
C GLY A 331 14.28 -4.25 8.12
N SER A 332 13.98 -5.21 9.00
CA SER A 332 14.11 -6.65 8.73
C SER A 332 12.79 -7.36 8.45
N LYS A 333 11.65 -6.68 8.64
CA LYS A 333 10.31 -7.25 8.42
C LYS A 333 9.62 -6.62 7.22
N TRP A 334 9.34 -7.44 6.21
CA TRP A 334 8.67 -6.97 4.99
C TRP A 334 7.27 -6.42 5.29
N GLY A 335 6.95 -5.26 4.73
CA GLY A 335 5.67 -4.56 4.90
C GLY A 335 5.46 -3.91 6.26
N HIS A 336 6.32 -4.18 7.26
CA HIS A 336 6.14 -3.70 8.63
C HIS A 336 6.08 -2.17 8.74
N ASN A 337 6.89 -1.48 7.93
CA ASN A 337 6.99 -0.02 7.87
C ASN A 337 6.04 0.61 6.83
N GLY A 338 5.21 -0.18 6.15
CA GLY A 338 4.32 0.26 5.09
C GLY A 338 2.88 -0.19 5.34
N PRO A 339 2.33 -1.16 4.57
CA PRO A 339 0.94 -1.62 4.72
C PRO A 339 0.54 -2.03 6.15
N TYR A 340 1.43 -2.73 6.88
CA TYR A 340 1.14 -3.12 8.26
C TYR A 340 1.14 -1.91 9.21
N LEU A 341 2.01 -0.93 8.98
CA LEU A 341 2.06 0.30 9.77
C LEU A 341 0.76 1.09 9.65
N VAL A 342 0.34 1.41 8.42
CA VAL A 342 -0.87 2.21 8.21
C VAL A 342 -2.10 1.48 8.72
N SER A 343 -2.15 0.15 8.62
CA SER A 343 -3.23 -0.67 9.18
C SER A 343 -3.29 -0.59 10.71
N ARG A 344 -2.15 -0.79 11.41
CA ARG A 344 -2.10 -0.73 12.88
C ARG A 344 -2.51 0.63 13.40
N VAL A 345 -2.03 1.69 12.77
CA VAL A 345 -2.31 3.07 13.21
C VAL A 345 -3.75 3.44 12.89
N ALA A 346 -4.28 3.12 11.70
CA ALA A 346 -5.69 3.36 11.36
C ALA A 346 -6.66 2.60 12.25
N ALA A 347 -6.34 1.35 12.64
CA ALA A 347 -7.17 0.58 13.57
C ALA A 347 -7.19 1.21 14.97
N ARG A 348 -6.08 1.79 15.42
CA ARG A 348 -6.04 2.58 16.66
C ARG A 348 -6.72 3.94 16.49
N TRP A 349 -6.68 4.53 15.30
CA TRP A 349 -7.35 5.78 14.97
C TRP A 349 -8.86 5.65 15.08
N ARG A 350 -9.46 4.66 14.39
CA ARG A 350 -10.91 4.37 14.39
C ARG A 350 -11.47 4.07 15.79
N ARG A 351 -10.67 3.47 16.67
CA ARG A 351 -11.11 3.11 18.04
C ARG A 351 -11.08 4.25 19.04
N ARG A 352 -10.34 5.34 18.78
CA ARG A 352 -10.24 6.46 19.70
C ARG A 352 -11.39 7.42 19.44
N ARG A 353 -12.08 7.85 20.50
CA ARG A 353 -13.02 8.97 20.42
C ARG A 353 -12.22 10.24 20.12
N ARG A 354 -12.60 10.95 19.06
CA ARG A 354 -12.01 12.21 18.61
C ARG A 354 -13.16 13.16 18.22
N PRO A 355 -12.93 14.48 18.23
CA PRO A 355 -13.81 15.41 17.55
C PRO A 355 -14.00 14.98 16.09
N GLU A 356 -15.21 15.10 15.57
CA GLU A 356 -15.56 14.64 14.21
C GLU A 356 -14.67 15.27 13.12
N ALA A 357 -14.33 16.55 13.29
CA ALA A 357 -13.40 17.28 12.43
C ALA A 357 -11.97 16.67 12.37
N GLU A 358 -11.58 15.87 13.37
CA GLU A 358 -10.31 15.16 13.43
C GLU A 358 -10.47 13.64 13.24
N ALA A 359 -11.68 13.12 13.02
CA ALA A 359 -11.92 11.68 12.87
C ALA A 359 -11.95 11.22 11.40
N ASP A 360 -11.94 12.17 10.46
CA ASP A 360 -12.13 11.94 9.02
C ASP A 360 -11.05 11.00 8.43
N LEU A 361 -11.42 9.73 8.26
CA LEU A 361 -10.66 8.75 7.49
C LEU A 361 -11.64 7.90 6.70
N THR A 362 -11.62 8.05 5.37
CA THR A 362 -12.36 7.17 4.47
C THR A 362 -11.50 5.99 4.06
N VAL A 363 -11.93 4.78 4.42
CA VAL A 363 -11.31 3.54 3.92
C VAL A 363 -12.09 3.06 2.71
N LEU A 364 -11.44 3.10 1.55
CA LEU A 364 -12.00 2.59 0.30
C LEU A 364 -11.80 1.07 0.20
N PRO A 365 -12.73 0.32 -0.40
CA PRO A 365 -12.58 -1.13 -0.51
C PRO A 365 -11.51 -1.52 -1.55
N PRO A 366 -11.14 -2.82 -1.61
CA PRO A 366 -10.15 -3.32 -2.57
C PRO A 366 -10.45 -2.94 -4.01
N ALA A 367 -11.70 -2.98 -4.46
CA ALA A 367 -12.08 -2.61 -5.82
C ALA A 367 -11.65 -1.19 -6.23
N ALA A 368 -11.43 -0.26 -5.29
CA ALA A 368 -11.03 1.10 -5.61
C ALA A 368 -9.62 1.21 -6.23
N PHE A 369 -8.65 0.42 -5.73
CA PHE A 369 -7.23 0.52 -6.11
C PHE A 369 -6.51 -0.82 -6.26
N TYR A 370 -7.07 -1.88 -5.69
CA TYR A 370 -6.53 -3.23 -5.60
C TYR A 370 -7.55 -4.28 -6.11
N PRO A 371 -8.13 -4.11 -7.32
CA PRO A 371 -9.14 -5.04 -7.83
C PRO A 371 -8.60 -6.45 -8.13
N VAL A 372 -7.27 -6.64 -8.05
CA VAL A 372 -6.57 -7.91 -8.19
C VAL A 372 -5.42 -7.98 -7.19
N ASP A 373 -5.36 -9.08 -6.45
CA ASP A 373 -4.28 -9.38 -5.53
C ASP A 373 -2.92 -9.51 -6.24
N TRP A 374 -1.86 -9.15 -5.52
CA TRP A 374 -0.47 -9.21 -6.01
C TRP A 374 -0.08 -10.59 -6.55
N ASN A 375 -0.63 -11.68 -6.01
CA ASN A 375 -0.34 -13.05 -6.46
C ASN A 375 -1.11 -13.46 -7.72
N LYS A 376 -2.10 -12.68 -8.15
CA LYS A 376 -2.92 -12.92 -9.35
C LYS A 376 -2.67 -11.90 -10.46
N ILE A 377 -1.85 -10.87 -10.20
CA ILE A 377 -1.65 -9.76 -11.14
C ILE A 377 -1.11 -10.23 -12.50
N GLY A 378 -0.31 -11.30 -12.54
CA GLY A 378 0.29 -11.78 -13.77
C GLY A 378 -0.72 -12.16 -14.85
N GLY A 379 -1.91 -12.64 -14.48
CA GLY A 379 -2.96 -12.97 -15.44
C GLY A 379 -3.51 -11.78 -16.22
N LEU A 380 -3.24 -10.54 -15.78
CA LEU A 380 -3.71 -9.33 -16.46
C LEU A 380 -2.73 -8.83 -17.53
N PHE A 381 -1.53 -9.41 -17.59
CA PHE A 381 -0.48 -9.06 -18.56
C PHE A 381 -0.50 -9.94 -19.82
N VAL A 382 -1.30 -11.02 -19.81
CA VAL A 382 -1.35 -12.02 -20.88
C VAL A 382 -2.48 -11.69 -21.88
N ALA A 383 -2.18 -11.84 -23.17
CA ALA A 383 -3.12 -11.67 -24.27
C ALA A 383 -4.08 -12.87 -24.37
N PRO A 384 -5.33 -12.64 -24.82
CA PRO A 384 -6.28 -13.71 -25.01
C PRO A 384 -5.87 -14.59 -26.19
N LYS A 385 -5.84 -15.91 -25.98
CA LYS A 385 -5.48 -16.90 -27.02
C LYS A 385 -6.65 -17.38 -27.85
N ASP A 386 -7.88 -17.17 -27.38
CA ASP A 386 -9.10 -17.63 -28.00
C ASP A 386 -10.28 -16.67 -27.72
N ARG A 387 -11.43 -16.96 -28.34
CA ARG A 387 -12.66 -16.16 -28.20
C ARG A 387 -13.16 -16.08 -26.74
N LYS A 388 -12.89 -17.09 -25.92
CA LYS A 388 -13.32 -17.12 -24.51
C LYS A 388 -12.42 -16.20 -23.68
N GLY A 389 -11.12 -16.25 -23.89
CA GLY A 389 -10.14 -15.33 -23.34
C GLY A 389 -10.48 -13.89 -23.71
N GLU A 390 -10.83 -13.62 -24.97
CA GLU A 390 -11.22 -12.28 -25.43
C GLU A 390 -12.43 -11.73 -24.66
N ARG A 391 -13.46 -12.57 -24.48
CA ARG A 391 -14.63 -12.20 -23.65
C ARG A 391 -14.25 -11.94 -22.20
N TRP A 392 -13.37 -12.76 -21.62
CA TRP A 392 -12.89 -12.57 -20.26
C TRP A 392 -12.10 -11.27 -20.11
N VAL A 393 -11.17 -10.97 -21.02
CA VAL A 393 -10.39 -9.73 -21.00
C VAL A 393 -11.31 -8.53 -21.09
N LYS A 394 -12.25 -8.52 -22.04
CA LYS A 394 -13.22 -7.43 -22.20
C LYS A 394 -14.03 -7.20 -20.92
N ALA A 395 -14.62 -8.27 -20.36
CA ALA A 395 -15.39 -8.18 -19.12
C ALA A 395 -14.54 -7.69 -17.94
N LYS A 396 -13.27 -8.12 -17.85
CA LYS A 396 -12.36 -7.71 -16.78
C LYS A 396 -11.97 -6.24 -16.89
N VAL A 397 -11.73 -5.74 -18.10
CA VAL A 397 -11.47 -4.31 -18.36
C VAL A 397 -12.69 -3.47 -18.00
N GLU A 398 -13.90 -3.88 -18.41
CA GLU A 398 -15.15 -3.17 -18.11
C GLU A 398 -15.41 -3.12 -16.60
N SER A 399 -15.27 -4.24 -15.89
CA SER A 399 -15.42 -4.28 -14.42
C SER A 399 -14.41 -3.37 -13.71
N ILE A 400 -13.12 -3.44 -14.08
CA ILE A 400 -12.09 -2.58 -13.47
C ILE A 400 -12.40 -1.10 -13.70
N LYS A 401 -12.75 -0.71 -14.93
CA LYS A 401 -13.10 0.69 -15.25
C LYS A 401 -14.36 1.18 -14.52
N GLY A 402 -15.35 0.32 -14.34
CA GLY A 402 -16.60 0.68 -13.66
C GLY A 402 -16.41 0.94 -12.16
N GLU A 403 -15.56 0.17 -11.50
CA GLU A 403 -15.46 0.16 -10.04
C GLU A 403 -14.23 0.90 -9.49
N SER A 404 -13.14 0.97 -10.26
CA SER A 404 -11.82 1.37 -9.75
C SER A 404 -11.51 2.85 -10.00
N PHE A 405 -10.88 3.50 -9.02
CA PHE A 405 -10.17 4.77 -9.22
C PHE A 405 -8.85 4.57 -9.96
N GLY A 406 -8.19 3.44 -9.69
CA GLY A 406 -6.96 3.04 -10.35
C GLY A 406 -6.64 1.58 -10.09
N ILE A 407 -5.55 1.08 -10.66
CA ILE A 407 -5.05 -0.28 -10.41
C ILE A 407 -3.57 -0.24 -10.08
N HIS A 408 -3.22 -0.79 -8.93
CA HIS A 408 -1.84 -1.01 -8.53
C HIS A 408 -1.27 -2.24 -9.23
N LEU A 409 -0.16 -2.08 -9.95
CA LEU A 409 0.43 -3.14 -10.76
C LEU A 409 1.37 -4.06 -9.99
N TRP A 410 1.67 -3.78 -8.72
CA TRP A 410 2.55 -4.60 -7.88
C TRP A 410 3.93 -4.83 -8.50
N ASN A 411 4.70 -3.76 -8.76
CA ASN A 411 5.93 -3.79 -9.57
C ASN A 411 6.94 -4.86 -9.13
N ARG A 412 6.98 -5.23 -7.84
CA ARG A 412 7.83 -6.35 -7.39
C ARG A 412 7.49 -7.67 -8.11
N GLU A 413 6.21 -7.92 -8.32
CA GLU A 413 5.67 -9.14 -8.91
C GLU A 413 5.57 -9.03 -10.43
N SER A 414 5.30 -7.84 -10.97
CA SER A 414 4.98 -7.67 -12.39
C SER A 414 6.07 -7.03 -13.24
N ARG A 415 7.16 -6.49 -12.69
CA ARG A 415 8.18 -5.75 -13.48
C ARG A 415 8.86 -6.55 -14.60
N SER A 416 8.87 -7.87 -14.49
CA SER A 416 9.47 -8.77 -15.48
C SER A 416 8.45 -9.37 -16.44
N LEU A 417 7.18 -9.01 -16.29
CA LEU A 417 6.13 -9.46 -17.18
C LEU A 417 6.05 -8.51 -18.36
N GLU A 418 6.08 -9.07 -19.55
CA GLU A 418 5.76 -8.35 -20.77
C GLU A 418 4.29 -7.99 -20.76
N MET A 419 3.97 -6.76 -21.18
CA MET A 419 2.59 -6.33 -21.34
C MET A 419 2.14 -6.72 -22.74
N GLU A 420 1.61 -7.94 -22.89
CA GLU A 420 1.20 -8.45 -24.19
C GLU A 420 0.08 -7.58 -24.79
N GLU A 421 0.11 -7.40 -26.11
CA GLU A 421 -0.89 -6.63 -26.84
C GLU A 421 -2.29 -7.24 -26.65
N GLY A 422 -3.27 -6.40 -26.35
CA GLY A 422 -4.64 -6.85 -26.10
C GLY A 422 -4.87 -7.50 -24.73
N SER A 423 -3.85 -7.59 -23.86
CA SER A 423 -4.03 -7.96 -22.43
C SER A 423 -4.89 -6.94 -21.67
N VAL A 424 -5.33 -7.29 -20.45
CA VAL A 424 -6.14 -6.39 -19.60
C VAL A 424 -5.37 -5.09 -19.31
N ILE A 425 -4.11 -5.18 -18.85
CA ILE A 425 -3.29 -3.99 -18.57
C ILE A 425 -2.99 -3.22 -19.86
N GLY A 426 -2.68 -3.93 -20.96
CA GLY A 426 -2.46 -3.32 -22.27
C GLY A 426 -3.64 -2.44 -22.68
N ARG A 427 -4.88 -2.95 -22.60
CA ARG A 427 -6.08 -2.18 -22.94
C ARG A 427 -6.30 -0.97 -22.01
N LEU A 428 -6.16 -1.16 -20.70
CA LEU A 428 -6.33 -0.08 -19.72
C LEU A 428 -5.35 1.08 -19.95
N LEU A 429 -4.09 0.77 -20.29
CA LEU A 429 -3.07 1.78 -20.58
C LEU A 429 -3.23 2.42 -21.95
N SER A 430 -3.60 1.66 -22.99
CA SER A 430 -3.87 2.20 -24.32
C SER A 430 -5.00 3.24 -24.31
N ASP A 431 -6.07 3.00 -23.53
CA ASP A 431 -7.18 3.97 -23.39
C ASP A 431 -6.77 5.26 -22.66
N SER A 432 -5.70 5.17 -21.87
CA SER A 432 -5.19 6.25 -21.03
C SER A 432 -4.02 7.01 -21.66
N CYS A 433 -3.54 6.51 -22.79
CA CYS A 433 -2.30 6.96 -23.40
C CYS A 433 -2.52 8.30 -24.13
N LEU A 434 -1.66 9.25 -23.82
CA LEU A 434 -1.66 10.60 -24.38
C LEU A 434 -0.79 10.66 -25.63
N PHE A 435 0.23 9.80 -25.74
CA PHE A 435 1.26 9.87 -26.78
C PHE A 435 1.24 8.69 -27.77
N CYS A 436 0.12 7.98 -27.93
CA CYS A 436 0.08 6.68 -28.63
C CYS A 436 0.42 6.76 -30.12
N ASN A 437 0.17 7.91 -30.75
CA ASN A 437 0.48 8.16 -32.16
C ASN A 437 1.84 8.85 -32.35
N SER A 438 2.67 8.91 -31.30
CA SER A 438 3.93 9.65 -31.31
C SER A 438 5.12 8.71 -31.11
N SER A 439 6.11 8.83 -31.99
CA SER A 439 7.40 8.14 -31.84
C SER A 439 8.24 8.64 -30.65
N MET A 440 7.76 9.63 -29.90
CA MET A 440 8.52 10.30 -28.83
C MET A 440 9.04 9.38 -27.73
N PHE A 441 8.40 8.23 -27.51
CA PHE A 441 8.85 7.25 -26.50
C PHE A 441 9.43 5.96 -27.08
N ALA A 442 9.58 5.82 -28.40
CA ALA A 442 10.19 4.64 -29.02
C ALA A 442 11.63 4.40 -28.54
N LYS A 443 12.33 5.47 -28.12
CA LYS A 443 13.69 5.39 -27.54
C LYS A 443 13.76 4.87 -26.10
N TYR A 444 12.61 4.63 -25.44
CA TYR A 444 12.53 4.18 -24.05
C TYR A 444 11.80 2.84 -23.89
N GLU A 445 11.59 2.12 -25.00
CA GLU A 445 11.10 0.73 -25.01
C GLU A 445 12.10 -0.24 -24.40
#